data_AF-A0A945E2L5-F1
#
_entry.id   AF-A0A945E2L5-F1
#
_cell.length_a   1.000
_cell.length_b   1.000
_cell.length_c   1.000
_cell.angle_alpha   90.00
_cell.angle_beta   90.00
_cell.angle_gamma   90.00
#
_symmetry.space_group_name_H-M   'P 1'
#
loop_
_entity.id
_entity.type
_entity.pdbx_description
1 polymer ?
#
loop_
_entity_poly.entity_id
_entity_poly.type
_entity_poly.pdbx_seq_one_letter_code
_entity_poly.pdbx_strand_id
1 'polypeptide(L)'
;MSHRHARGAAILPVRSVGVQGDQRTYTSPAALINTPRDWDWLEKEATLLTNEVRNINRVVLQLDSNNKDLNAPYIIRGSFCSKDRLDLLREADFMATQMLKENGLMEKIFQLLVILLPVSKNGKEDSLVLRPVVSEDVMTAQFARINWNLLDPLVESILGLSGIETVFYDITHKPPATFGWE
;
A
#
# COMPACT_ATOMS: atom_id res chain seq x y z
N MET A 1 9.07 26.02 -16.51
CA MET A 1 10.29 25.26 -16.14
C MET A 1 9.86 24.05 -15.32
N SER A 2 9.85 22.87 -15.94
CA SER A 2 9.29 21.65 -15.32
C SER A 2 10.17 21.20 -14.16
N HIS A 3 9.61 21.21 -12.95
CA HIS A 3 10.21 20.51 -11.83
C HIS A 3 10.11 19.01 -12.16
N ARG A 4 11.19 18.43 -12.70
CA ARG A 4 11.35 16.98 -12.75
C ARG A 4 11.55 16.54 -11.30
N HIS A 5 10.46 16.35 -10.57
CA HIS A 5 10.53 15.51 -9.39
C HIS A 5 10.98 14.13 -9.89
N ALA A 6 12.13 13.66 -9.40
CA ALA A 6 12.67 12.36 -9.81
C ALA A 6 11.62 11.30 -9.51
N ARG A 7 11.10 10.65 -10.57
CA ARG A 7 10.25 9.46 -10.42
C ARG A 7 11.14 8.38 -9.83
N GLY A 8 10.69 7.74 -8.77
CA GLY A 8 11.49 6.77 -8.03
C GLY A 8 10.72 5.49 -7.76
N ALA A 9 11.41 4.36 -7.82
CA ALA A 9 10.98 3.13 -7.18
C ALA A 9 11.93 2.84 -6.02
N ALA A 10 11.41 2.42 -4.87
CA ALA A 10 12.19 1.99 -3.73
C ALA A 10 11.79 0.57 -3.32
N ILE A 11 12.74 -0.23 -2.87
CA ILE A 11 12.44 -1.55 -2.30
C ILE A 11 12.12 -1.35 -0.82
N LEU A 12 10.95 -1.84 -0.37
CA LEU A 12 10.62 -1.79 1.04
C LEU A 12 11.36 -2.91 1.80
N PRO A 13 12.01 -2.63 2.93
CA PRO A 13 12.82 -3.60 3.68
C PRO A 13 11.96 -4.56 4.53
N VAL A 14 10.82 -4.99 3.99
CA VAL A 14 9.91 -5.99 4.58
C VAL A 14 9.64 -7.08 3.55
N ARG A 15 9.05 -8.19 4.00
CA ARG A 15 8.56 -9.25 3.11
C ARG A 15 7.05 -9.23 3.12
N SER A 16 6.47 -9.54 1.98
CA SER A 16 5.04 -9.78 1.84
C SER A 16 4.84 -11.15 1.20
N VAL A 17 3.72 -11.81 1.52
CA VAL A 17 3.35 -13.06 0.86
C VAL A 17 2.85 -12.80 -0.56
N GLY A 18 3.17 -13.70 -1.49
CA GLY A 18 2.69 -13.75 -2.87
C GLY A 18 2.46 -15.20 -3.32
N VAL A 19 1.96 -15.37 -4.54
CA VAL A 19 1.80 -16.66 -5.21
C VAL A 19 2.38 -16.56 -6.62
N GLN A 20 3.32 -17.46 -6.94
CA GLN A 20 3.87 -17.62 -8.28
C GLN A 20 3.81 -19.11 -8.67
N GLY A 21 3.07 -19.42 -9.73
CA GLY A 21 2.68 -20.79 -10.03
C GLY A 21 1.89 -21.39 -8.87
N ASP A 22 2.26 -22.59 -8.43
CA ASP A 22 1.58 -23.31 -7.34
C ASP A 22 2.21 -23.07 -5.95
N GLN A 23 3.18 -22.16 -5.85
CA GLN A 23 3.94 -21.94 -4.62
C GLN A 23 3.71 -20.55 -4.03
N ARG A 24 3.76 -20.49 -2.69
CA ARG A 24 3.84 -19.23 -1.95
C ARG A 24 5.25 -18.67 -2.02
N THR A 25 5.35 -17.35 -2.20
CA THR A 25 6.62 -16.62 -2.19
C THR A 25 6.60 -15.54 -1.11
N TYR A 26 7.75 -15.26 -0.50
CA TYR A 26 7.93 -14.20 0.49
C TYR A 26 9.04 -13.26 0.03
N THR A 27 8.66 -12.17 -0.62
CA THR A 27 9.62 -11.25 -1.23
C THR A 27 9.29 -9.80 -0.91
N SER A 28 10.20 -8.88 -1.22
CA SER A 28 10.03 -7.48 -0.88
C SER A 28 9.05 -6.78 -1.84
N PRO A 29 8.17 -5.91 -1.32
CA PRO A 29 7.40 -5.00 -2.16
C PRO A 29 8.30 -3.91 -2.78
N ALA A 30 7.94 -3.47 -3.98
CA ALA A 30 8.45 -2.22 -4.55
C ALA A 30 7.44 -1.08 -4.26
N ALA A 31 7.94 0.09 -3.85
CA ALA A 31 7.16 1.30 -3.69
C ALA A 31 7.41 2.26 -4.84
N LEU A 32 6.35 2.64 -5.56
CA LEU A 32 6.35 3.71 -6.53
C LEU A 32 6.16 5.05 -5.83
N ILE A 33 7.04 6.01 -6.09
CA ILE A 33 7.11 7.30 -5.41
C ILE A 33 7.09 8.41 -6.45
N ASN A 34 6.28 9.44 -6.21
CA ASN A 34 6.18 10.63 -7.05
C ASN A 34 5.87 10.26 -8.53
N THR A 35 4.78 9.51 -8.69
CA THR A 35 4.27 9.05 -9.97
C THR A 35 3.02 9.82 -10.40
N PRO A 36 2.60 9.73 -11.68
CA PRO A 36 1.30 10.20 -12.11
C PRO A 36 0.16 9.51 -11.33
N ARG A 37 -0.90 10.27 -11.02
CA ARG A 37 -2.14 9.75 -10.42
C ARG A 37 -3.11 9.23 -11.49
N ASP A 38 -2.62 8.30 -12.29
CA ASP A 38 -3.35 7.68 -13.40
C ASP A 38 -3.40 6.17 -13.20
N TRP A 39 -4.61 5.63 -13.03
CA TRP A 39 -4.78 4.22 -12.66
C TRP A 39 -4.32 3.25 -13.74
N ASP A 40 -4.48 3.59 -15.02
CA ASP A 40 -4.06 2.74 -16.13
C ASP A 40 -2.54 2.70 -16.24
N TRP A 41 -1.88 3.85 -16.04
CA TRP A 41 -0.43 3.92 -15.96
C TRP A 41 0.11 3.12 -14.77
N LEU A 42 -0.47 3.31 -13.58
CA LEU A 42 -0.05 2.61 -12.35
C LEU A 42 -0.18 1.09 -12.49
N GLU A 43 -1.29 0.61 -13.06
CA GLU A 43 -1.51 -0.82 -13.30
C GLU A 43 -0.47 -1.41 -14.25
N LYS A 44 -0.18 -0.70 -15.35
CA LYS A 44 0.82 -1.12 -16.33
C LYS A 44 2.19 -1.22 -15.69
N GLU A 45 2.61 -0.20 -14.93
CA GLU A 45 3.91 -0.18 -14.26
C GLU A 45 4.02 -1.27 -13.18
N ALA A 46 2.98 -1.48 -12.38
CA ALA A 46 2.94 -2.54 -11.38
C ALA A 46 3.07 -3.94 -12.01
N THR A 47 2.37 -4.16 -13.13
CA THR A 47 2.44 -5.41 -13.89
C THR A 47 3.82 -5.61 -14.51
N LEU A 48 4.43 -4.57 -15.09
CA LEU A 48 5.79 -4.65 -15.63
C LEU A 48 6.80 -5.01 -14.54
N LEU A 49 6.76 -4.32 -13.41
CA LEU A 49 7.70 -4.55 -12.30
C LEU A 49 7.61 -5.97 -11.75
N THR A 50 6.40 -6.50 -11.56
CA THR A 50 6.20 -7.85 -11.03
C THR A 50 6.59 -8.95 -12.01
N ASN A 51 6.57 -8.68 -13.33
CA ASN A 51 7.00 -9.63 -14.35
C ASN A 51 8.52 -9.58 -14.62
N GLU A 52 9.12 -8.39 -14.60
CA GLU A 52 10.52 -8.21 -15.00
C GLU A 52 11.50 -8.30 -13.83
N VAL A 53 11.09 -7.86 -12.63
CA VAL A 53 11.98 -7.82 -11.46
C VAL A 53 11.79 -9.07 -10.62
N ARG A 54 12.76 -9.97 -10.72
CA ARG A 54 12.82 -11.15 -9.85
C ARG A 54 12.80 -10.72 -8.39
N ASN A 55 12.00 -11.41 -7.58
CA ASN A 55 11.77 -11.13 -6.15
C ASN A 55 10.94 -9.88 -5.84
N ILE A 56 10.14 -9.38 -6.79
CA ILE A 56 9.03 -8.46 -6.52
C ILE A 56 7.72 -9.20 -6.72
N ASN A 57 6.93 -9.31 -5.65
CA ASN A 57 5.59 -9.91 -5.69
C ASN A 57 4.48 -8.89 -5.43
N ARG A 58 4.85 -7.65 -5.05
CA ARG A 58 3.94 -6.55 -4.80
C ARG A 58 4.54 -5.22 -5.22
N VAL A 59 3.67 -4.35 -5.70
CA VAL A 59 3.95 -2.95 -5.96
C VAL A 59 2.94 -2.13 -5.18
N VAL A 60 3.44 -1.19 -4.39
CA VAL A 60 2.63 -0.22 -3.67
C VAL A 60 2.89 1.19 -4.20
N LEU A 61 1.86 2.02 -4.25
CA LEU A 61 1.97 3.44 -4.54
C LEU A 61 2.09 4.21 -3.23
N GLN A 62 3.10 5.08 -3.09
CA GLN A 62 3.11 6.06 -2.02
C GLN A 62 2.05 7.13 -2.31
N LEU A 63 0.99 7.19 -1.49
CA LEU A 63 -0.04 8.22 -1.60
C LEU A 63 0.46 9.54 -1.04
N ASP A 64 0.95 9.55 0.20
CA ASP A 64 1.60 10.71 0.82
C ASP A 64 2.44 10.30 2.04
N SER A 65 3.28 11.22 2.53
CA SER A 65 4.16 11.04 3.69
C SER A 65 4.36 12.35 4.48
N ASN A 66 4.38 12.21 5.81
CA ASN A 66 4.83 13.23 6.74
C ASN A 66 6.33 13.48 6.65
N ASN A 67 7.11 12.54 6.11
CA ASN A 67 8.53 12.73 5.85
C ASN A 67 8.77 13.48 4.54
N LYS A 68 9.32 14.69 4.64
CA LYS A 68 9.58 15.57 3.49
C LYS A 68 10.92 15.28 2.80
N ASP A 69 11.76 14.41 3.35
CA ASP A 69 12.96 13.93 2.66
C ASP A 69 12.60 12.80 1.67
N LEU A 70 12.48 13.19 0.40
CA LEU A 70 12.18 12.27 -0.68
C LEU A 70 13.30 11.25 -0.91
N ASN A 71 14.54 11.57 -0.55
CA ASN A 71 15.72 10.72 -0.79
C ASN A 71 16.05 9.81 0.40
N ALA A 72 15.47 10.05 1.57
CA ALA A 72 15.66 9.19 2.73
C ALA A 72 15.25 7.75 2.40
N PRO A 73 16.09 6.75 2.70
CA PRO A 73 15.76 5.35 2.45
C PRO A 73 14.70 4.87 3.44
N TYR A 74 13.86 3.94 3.01
CA TYR A 74 13.02 3.18 3.92
C TYR A 74 13.88 2.21 4.73
N ILE A 75 13.71 2.24 6.05
CA ILE A 75 14.34 1.34 7.01
C ILE A 75 13.26 0.55 7.76
N ILE A 76 13.60 -0.67 8.18
CA ILE A 76 12.75 -1.48 9.06
C ILE A 76 13.07 -1.17 10.51
N ARG A 77 12.05 -1.06 11.36
CA ARG A 77 12.20 -0.99 12.82
C ARG A 77 11.87 -2.33 13.47
N GLY A 78 12.52 -2.59 14.61
CA GLY A 78 12.08 -3.65 15.52
C GLY A 78 10.67 -3.37 16.02
N SER A 79 9.78 -4.33 15.81
CA SER A 79 8.33 -4.14 15.94
C SER A 79 7.67 -5.46 16.28
N PHE A 80 6.61 -5.41 17.10
CA PHE A 80 5.84 -6.58 17.52
C PHE A 80 4.36 -6.25 17.53
N CYS A 81 3.51 -7.27 17.64
CA CYS A 81 2.07 -7.10 17.82
C CYS A 81 1.75 -6.61 19.25
N SER A 82 2.09 -5.36 19.55
CA SER A 82 1.78 -4.70 20.82
C SER A 82 0.37 -4.09 20.81
N LYS A 83 -0.20 -3.87 22.00
CA LYS A 83 -1.52 -3.26 22.15
C LYS A 83 -1.61 -1.92 21.41
N ASP A 84 -0.64 -1.03 21.61
CA ASP A 84 -0.68 0.32 21.03
C ASP A 84 -0.63 0.29 19.49
N ARG A 85 0.15 -0.62 18.90
CA ARG A 85 0.19 -0.81 17.45
C ARG A 85 -1.12 -1.39 16.91
N LEU A 86 -1.72 -2.33 17.63
CA LEU A 86 -3.01 -2.89 17.26
C LEU A 86 -4.13 -1.85 17.37
N ASP A 87 -4.09 -0.97 18.36
CA ASP A 87 -5.06 0.11 18.50
C ASP A 87 -4.92 1.14 17.38
N LEU A 88 -3.69 1.54 17.04
CA LEU A 88 -3.41 2.39 15.87
C LEU A 88 -3.94 1.75 14.58
N LEU A 89 -3.68 0.46 14.37
CA LEU A 89 -4.18 -0.26 13.21
C LEU A 89 -5.71 -0.31 13.16
N ARG A 90 -6.37 -0.59 14.29
CA ARG A 90 -7.85 -0.61 14.37
C ARG A 90 -8.46 0.75 14.05
N GLU A 91 -7.83 1.83 14.50
CA GLU A 91 -8.29 3.19 14.21
C GLU A 91 -8.18 3.52 12.72
N ALA A 92 -7.02 3.24 12.11
CA ALA A 92 -6.82 3.44 10.67
C ALA A 92 -7.75 2.55 9.82
N ASP A 93 -7.95 1.29 10.22
CA ASP A 93 -8.89 0.36 9.58
C ASP A 93 -10.34 0.85 9.66
N PHE A 94 -10.76 1.35 10.83
CA PHE A 94 -12.07 1.94 11.01
C PHE A 94 -12.28 3.15 10.09
N MET A 95 -11.32 4.07 10.00
CA MET A 95 -11.40 5.24 9.11
C MET A 95 -11.56 4.83 7.65
N ALA A 96 -10.74 3.89 7.17
CA ALA A 96 -10.82 3.41 5.80
C ALA A 96 -12.16 2.70 5.50
N THR A 97 -12.65 1.89 6.45
CA THR A 97 -13.94 1.20 6.35
C THR A 97 -15.11 2.18 6.35
N GLN A 98 -15.09 3.21 7.21
CA GLN A 98 -16.14 4.25 7.20
C GLN A 98 -16.16 5.00 5.88
N MET A 99 -15.00 5.39 5.34
CA MET A 99 -14.92 6.06 4.03
C MET A 99 -15.59 5.21 2.93
N LEU A 100 -15.32 3.89 2.89
CA LEU A 100 -15.98 3.01 1.92
C LEU A 100 -17.50 2.93 2.13
N LYS A 101 -17.95 2.88 3.39
CA LYS A 101 -19.38 2.77 3.74
C LYS A 101 -20.16 4.03 3.36
N GLU A 102 -19.66 5.21 3.75
CA GLU A 102 -20.31 6.50 3.52
C GLU A 102 -20.41 6.84 2.03
N ASN A 103 -19.52 6.29 1.20
CA ASN A 103 -19.50 6.51 -0.24
C ASN A 103 -20.11 5.34 -1.05
N GLY A 104 -20.78 4.39 -0.39
CA GLY A 104 -21.46 3.28 -1.06
C GLY A 104 -20.51 2.32 -1.80
N LEU A 105 -19.25 2.22 -1.38
CA LEU A 105 -18.23 1.36 -1.98
C LEU A 105 -18.16 -0.02 -1.34
N MET A 106 -18.74 -0.22 -0.16
CA MET A 106 -18.73 -1.50 0.57
C MET A 106 -19.29 -2.67 -0.24
N GLU A 107 -20.28 -2.44 -1.11
CA GLU A 107 -20.87 -3.51 -1.94
C GLU A 107 -20.00 -3.85 -3.16
N LYS A 108 -19.07 -2.98 -3.54
CA LYS A 108 -18.18 -3.15 -4.70
C LYS A 108 -16.83 -3.74 -4.32
N ILE A 109 -16.33 -3.39 -3.13
CA ILE A 109 -15.07 -3.88 -2.61
C ILE A 109 -15.28 -5.28 -2.04
N PHE A 110 -14.59 -6.27 -2.60
CA PHE A 110 -14.62 -7.65 -2.10
C PHE A 110 -13.95 -7.74 -0.73
N GLN A 111 -12.80 -7.08 -0.57
CA GLN A 111 -12.08 -7.00 0.69
C GLN A 111 -11.23 -5.73 0.75
N LEU A 112 -11.21 -5.09 1.92
CA LEU A 112 -10.21 -4.09 2.28
C LEU A 112 -9.32 -4.70 3.37
N LEU A 113 -8.01 -4.71 3.15
CA LEU A 113 -7.04 -4.86 4.23
C LEU A 113 -6.35 -3.53 4.49
N VAL A 114 -6.22 -3.19 5.76
CA VAL A 114 -5.33 -2.14 6.24
C VAL A 114 -4.16 -2.83 6.93
N ILE A 115 -2.94 -2.49 6.55
CA ILE A 115 -1.72 -3.15 7.01
C ILE A 115 -0.78 -2.12 7.62
N LEU A 116 -0.35 -2.35 8.86
CA LEU A 116 0.64 -1.53 9.54
C LEU A 116 2.04 -2.13 9.37
N LEU A 117 2.90 -1.45 8.61
CA LEU A 117 4.27 -1.85 8.35
C LEU A 117 5.23 -1.12 9.31
N PRO A 118 6.19 -1.82 9.94
CA PRO A 118 7.27 -1.19 10.70
C PRO A 118 8.36 -0.61 9.79
N VAL A 119 7.94 0.07 8.73
CA VAL A 119 8.79 0.69 7.73
C VAL A 119 8.70 2.19 7.90
N SER A 120 9.84 2.86 7.87
CA SER A 120 9.96 4.28 8.19
C SER A 120 11.14 4.89 7.44
N LYS A 121 11.06 6.18 7.12
CA LYS A 121 12.22 6.98 6.73
C LYS A 121 12.83 7.72 7.93
N ASN A 122 12.02 8.11 8.92
CA ASN A 122 12.45 8.82 10.12
C ASN A 122 12.94 7.91 11.27
N GLY A 123 12.69 6.59 11.16
CA GLY A 123 13.10 5.61 12.15
C GLY A 123 12.26 5.60 13.44
N LYS A 124 11.10 6.25 13.46
CA LYS A 124 10.22 6.38 14.63
C LYS A 124 8.82 5.84 14.38
N GLU A 125 8.18 6.30 13.31
CA GLU A 125 6.79 6.03 12.98
C GLU A 125 6.65 4.89 11.98
N ASP A 126 5.48 4.27 11.92
CA ASP A 126 5.17 3.17 11.02
C ASP A 126 4.60 3.69 9.69
N SER A 127 4.52 2.82 8.67
CA SER A 127 3.82 3.10 7.43
C SER A 127 2.55 2.27 7.34
N LEU A 128 1.53 2.76 6.65
CA LEU A 128 0.27 2.06 6.41
C LEU A 128 0.15 1.64 4.96
N VAL A 129 -0.43 0.47 4.67
CA VAL A 129 -0.84 0.06 3.32
C VAL A 129 -2.35 -0.14 3.31
N LEU A 130 -3.02 0.48 2.34
CA LEU A 130 -4.41 0.20 1.99
C LEU A 130 -4.44 -0.80 0.83
N ARG A 131 -5.13 -1.93 1.01
CA ARG A 131 -5.32 -2.97 -0.03
C ARG A 131 -6.80 -3.27 -0.23
N PRO A 132 -7.55 -2.38 -0.88
CA PRO A 132 -8.88 -2.70 -1.36
C PRO A 132 -8.78 -3.50 -2.67
N VAL A 133 -9.53 -4.60 -2.74
CA VAL A 133 -9.59 -5.46 -3.93
C VAL A 133 -11.02 -5.75 -4.35
N VAL A 134 -11.20 -5.98 -5.64
CA VAL A 134 -12.44 -6.49 -6.25
C VAL A 134 -12.18 -7.87 -6.82
N SER A 135 -13.14 -8.78 -6.70
CA SER A 135 -13.01 -10.18 -7.14
C SER A 135 -14.38 -10.75 -7.47
N GLU A 136 -14.46 -11.57 -8.51
CA GLU A 136 -15.67 -12.30 -8.90
C GLU A 136 -15.63 -13.76 -8.45
N ASP A 137 -14.44 -14.35 -8.27
CA ASP A 137 -14.26 -15.81 -8.14
C ASP A 137 -13.31 -16.26 -7.03
N VAL A 138 -12.87 -15.36 -6.14
CA VAL A 138 -11.88 -15.56 -5.06
C VAL A 138 -10.51 -16.10 -5.48
N MET A 139 -10.35 -16.55 -6.72
CA MET A 139 -9.12 -17.06 -7.29
C MET A 139 -8.26 -15.92 -7.81
N THR A 140 -8.90 -14.94 -8.43
CA THR A 140 -8.28 -13.72 -8.94
C THR A 140 -8.80 -12.50 -8.20
N ALA A 141 -8.02 -11.42 -8.17
CA ALA A 141 -8.48 -10.16 -7.63
C ALA A 141 -7.78 -8.98 -8.29
N GLN A 142 -8.53 -7.94 -8.61
CA GLN A 142 -7.97 -6.68 -9.06
C GLN A 142 -7.85 -5.72 -7.87
N PHE A 143 -6.82 -4.88 -7.83
CA PHE A 143 -6.82 -3.79 -6.86
C PHE A 143 -7.93 -2.81 -7.25
N ALA A 144 -8.62 -2.25 -6.26
CA ALA A 144 -9.71 -1.34 -6.53
C ALA A 144 -9.17 0.01 -7.02
N ARG A 145 -9.82 0.61 -8.01
CA ARG A 145 -9.51 1.96 -8.49
C ARG A 145 -10.48 2.94 -7.83
N ILE A 146 -10.14 3.44 -6.64
CA ILE A 146 -10.99 4.39 -5.89
C ILE A 146 -10.77 5.81 -6.42
N ASN A 147 -11.82 6.63 -6.43
CA ASN A 147 -11.71 8.04 -6.83
C ASN A 147 -10.73 8.78 -5.90
N TRP A 148 -9.77 9.48 -6.50
CA TRP A 148 -8.77 10.26 -5.78
C TRP A 148 -9.36 11.28 -4.81
N ASN A 149 -10.50 11.90 -5.14
CA ASN A 149 -11.20 12.84 -4.27
C ASN A 149 -11.75 12.20 -2.98
N LEU A 150 -11.89 10.87 -2.96
CA LEU A 150 -12.27 10.11 -1.75
C LEU A 150 -11.03 9.60 -1.01
N LEU A 151 -9.96 9.28 -1.74
CA LEU A 151 -8.70 8.81 -1.14
C LEU A 151 -7.95 9.95 -0.44
N ASP A 152 -7.92 11.16 -1.00
CA ASP A 152 -7.12 12.26 -0.44
C ASP A 152 -7.53 12.63 1.00
N PRO A 153 -8.82 12.85 1.31
CA PRO A 153 -9.23 13.15 2.68
C PRO A 153 -8.97 11.99 3.65
N LEU A 154 -9.09 10.75 3.19
CA LEU A 154 -8.76 9.57 3.99
C LEU A 154 -7.27 9.52 4.32
N VAL A 155 -6.40 9.75 3.33
CA VAL A 155 -4.95 9.77 3.51
C VAL A 155 -4.54 10.89 4.48
N GLU A 156 -5.10 12.09 4.32
CA GLU A 156 -4.86 13.20 5.23
C GLU A 156 -5.26 12.86 6.68
N SER A 157 -6.45 12.25 6.85
CA SER A 157 -6.93 11.83 8.17
C SER A 157 -6.04 10.75 8.81
N ILE A 158 -5.61 9.76 8.02
CA ILE A 158 -4.70 8.70 8.48
C ILE A 158 -3.32 9.27 8.85
N LEU A 159 -2.77 10.17 8.05
CA LEU A 159 -1.50 10.83 8.36
C LEU A 159 -1.59 11.77 9.58
N GLY A 160 -2.81 12.17 9.95
CA GLY A 160 -3.09 12.88 11.20
C GLY A 160 -3.01 11.99 12.45
N LEU A 161 -3.01 10.66 12.31
CA LEU A 161 -2.82 9.74 13.43
C LEU A 161 -1.37 9.77 13.90
N SER A 162 -1.18 9.95 15.21
CA SER A 162 0.14 9.82 15.83
C SER A 162 0.68 8.40 15.63
N GLY A 163 1.86 8.27 15.01
CA GLY A 163 2.50 6.98 14.75
C GLY A 163 2.48 6.53 13.29
N ILE A 164 1.85 7.27 12.37
CA ILE A 164 1.88 6.98 10.93
C ILE A 164 2.71 8.03 10.18
N GLU A 165 3.76 7.58 9.49
CA GLU A 165 4.62 8.43 8.66
C GLU A 165 4.14 8.49 7.21
N THR A 166 3.80 7.34 6.63
CA THR A 166 3.58 7.20 5.19
C THR A 166 2.37 6.32 4.94
N VAL A 167 1.52 6.71 3.98
CA VAL A 167 0.40 5.89 3.52
C VAL A 167 0.68 5.40 2.10
N PHE A 168 0.57 4.09 1.93
CA PHE A 168 0.71 3.39 0.67
C PHE A 168 -0.63 2.80 0.22
N TYR A 169 -0.74 2.54 -1.08
CA TYR A 169 -1.85 1.84 -1.69
C TYR A 169 -1.33 0.64 -2.48
N ASP A 170 -1.79 -0.57 -2.19
CA ASP A 170 -1.36 -1.75 -2.92
C ASP A 170 -2.06 -1.81 -4.29
N ILE A 171 -1.25 -1.69 -5.34
CA ILE A 171 -1.68 -1.68 -6.74
C ILE A 171 -1.35 -3.00 -7.45
N THR A 172 -1.29 -4.11 -6.69
CA THR A 172 -0.96 -5.43 -7.22
C THR A 172 -2.19 -6.33 -7.31
N HIS A 173 -2.47 -6.84 -8.50
CA HIS A 173 -3.44 -7.91 -8.72
C HIS A 173 -3.03 -9.23 -8.06
N LYS A 174 -4.01 -10.08 -7.80
CA LYS A 174 -3.82 -11.50 -7.47
C LYS A 174 -4.08 -12.33 -8.73
N PRO A 175 -3.10 -13.12 -9.24
CA PRO A 175 -1.66 -13.14 -8.89
C PRO A 175 -0.89 -11.91 -9.43
N PRO A 176 0.38 -11.65 -8.99
CA PRO A 176 1.24 -12.47 -8.13
C PRO A 176 1.09 -12.20 -6.63
N ALA A 177 0.29 -11.21 -6.23
CA ALA A 177 -0.06 -11.01 -4.84
C ALA A 177 -1.02 -12.09 -4.33
N THR A 178 -1.29 -12.10 -3.03
CA THR A 178 -2.43 -12.80 -2.41
C THR A 178 -3.40 -11.79 -1.80
N PHE A 179 -4.52 -12.23 -1.24
CA PHE A 179 -5.39 -11.33 -0.48
C PHE A 179 -4.66 -10.68 0.71
N GLY A 180 -4.04 -11.50 1.58
CA GLY A 180 -3.26 -11.05 2.74
C GLY A 180 -1.89 -10.44 2.41
N TRP A 181 -1.22 -9.85 3.40
CA TRP A 181 0.20 -9.44 3.35
C TRP A 181 1.11 -10.22 4.30
N GLU A 182 0.49 -10.78 5.35
CA GLU A 182 1.04 -11.44 6.55
C GLU A 182 1.72 -10.51 7.57
#